data_AF-A0AA91GMM1-F1
#
_entry.id   AF-A0AA91GMM1-F1
#
_cell.length_a   1.000
_cell.length_b   1.000
_cell.length_c   1.000
_cell.angle_alpha   90.00
_cell.angle_beta   90.00
_cell.angle_gamma   90.00
#
_symmetry.space_group_name_H-M   'P 1'
#
loop_
_entity.id
_entity.type
_entity.pdbx_description
1 polymer ?
#
loop_
_entity_poly.entity_id
_entity_poly.type
_entity_poly.pdbx_seq_one_letter_code
_entity_poly.pdbx_strand_id
1 'polypeptide(L)'
;MTTPSLGDLTNKSVNPAIVNSSSILKVINDGTTFKQDWRRQASELPNDQQTESLEKGSEFSVLSVELYENNDQRSDESEYLRDYWKVTFNDPIPTKQGEAKQTWFVYKTHVELFGYRPGDETTD
;
A
#
# COMPACT_ATOMS: atom_id res chain seq x y z
N MET A 1 9.77 -43.75 9.10
CA MET A 1 9.22 -42.94 7.99
C MET A 1 9.15 -41.52 8.50
N THR A 2 10.12 -40.70 8.10
CA THR A 2 10.28 -39.33 8.61
C THR A 2 9.56 -38.39 7.64
N THR A 3 8.53 -37.71 8.12
CA THR A 3 7.87 -36.61 7.42
C THR A 3 8.90 -35.49 7.17
N PRO A 4 9.00 -34.91 5.96
CA PRO A 4 9.73 -33.67 5.81
C PRO A 4 8.95 -32.54 6.49
N SER A 5 9.60 -31.92 7.48
CA SER A 5 9.17 -30.69 8.13
C SER A 5 9.03 -29.58 7.09
N LEU A 6 7.92 -28.86 7.17
CA LEU A 6 7.60 -27.67 6.38
C LEU A 6 8.69 -26.62 6.64
N GLY A 7 9.59 -26.45 5.68
CA GLY A 7 10.68 -25.48 5.77
C GLY A 7 10.16 -24.05 5.69
N ASP A 8 10.57 -23.25 6.67
CA ASP A 8 10.55 -21.79 6.74
C ASP A 8 10.18 -21.06 5.44
N LEU A 9 8.93 -20.61 5.35
CA LEU A 9 8.63 -19.38 4.63
C LEU A 9 9.13 -18.24 5.51
N THR A 10 10.41 -17.90 5.35
CA THR A 10 10.95 -16.66 5.89
C THR A 10 10.07 -15.53 5.39
N ASN A 11 9.22 -14.99 6.26
CA ASN A 11 8.56 -13.71 6.07
C ASN A 11 9.68 -12.68 5.87
N LYS A 12 10.09 -12.45 4.61
CA LYS A 12 11.02 -11.40 4.23
C LYS A 12 10.54 -10.11 4.88
N SER A 13 11.42 -9.51 5.67
CA SER A 13 11.15 -8.33 6.50
C SER A 13 10.25 -7.34 5.78
N VAL A 14 9.05 -7.13 6.33
CA VAL A 14 8.28 -5.93 6.08
C VAL A 14 9.07 -4.82 6.77
N ASN A 15 9.69 -3.95 5.98
CA ASN A 15 10.33 -2.75 6.53
C ASN A 15 9.33 -1.60 6.41
N PRO A 16 8.56 -1.27 7.46
CA PRO A 16 7.76 -0.07 7.47
C PRO A 16 8.70 1.13 7.37
N ALA A 17 8.60 1.88 6.29
CA ALA A 17 9.28 3.15 6.19
C ALA A 17 8.40 4.20 6.90
N ILE A 18 8.89 4.72 8.03
CA ILE A 18 8.29 5.94 8.60
C ILE A 18 8.68 7.07 7.66
N VAL A 19 7.68 7.62 6.98
CA VAL A 19 7.88 8.77 6.11
C VAL A 19 7.61 10.01 6.95
N ASN A 20 8.52 10.98 6.92
CA ASN A 20 8.36 12.19 7.72
C ASN A 20 7.01 12.85 7.39
N SER A 21 6.42 13.57 8.35
CA SER A 21 5.11 14.23 8.23
C SER A 21 5.00 15.27 7.09
N SER A 22 6.09 15.53 6.37
CA SER A 22 6.15 16.36 5.16
C SER A 22 6.08 15.56 3.84
N SER A 23 5.89 14.24 3.90
CA SER A 23 5.84 13.38 2.71
C SER A 23 4.47 13.47 2.03
N ILE A 24 4.47 13.60 0.71
CA ILE A 24 3.26 13.74 -0.11
C ILE A 24 3.18 12.57 -1.10
N LEU A 25 2.06 11.86 -1.09
CA LEU A 25 1.72 10.89 -2.14
C LEU A 25 0.91 11.59 -3.22
N LYS A 26 1.35 11.52 -4.47
CA LYS A 26 0.65 12.05 -5.64
C LYS A 26 0.14 10.93 -6.53
N VAL A 27 -1.10 11.02 -6.98
CA VAL A 27 -1.65 10.14 -8.01
C VAL A 27 -1.17 10.61 -9.38
N ILE A 28 -0.47 9.75 -10.13
CA ILE A 28 0.10 10.09 -11.45
C ILE A 28 -0.61 9.41 -12.62
N ASN A 29 -1.37 8.35 -12.36
CA ASN A 29 -2.14 7.63 -13.37
C ASN A 29 -3.64 7.85 -13.22
N ASP A 30 -4.31 7.94 -14.36
CA ASP A 30 -5.77 7.91 -14.44
C ASP A 30 -6.30 6.53 -14.05
N GLY A 31 -7.51 6.48 -13.48
CA GLY A 31 -8.14 5.23 -13.05
C GLY A 31 -7.49 4.59 -11.81
N THR A 32 -6.70 5.35 -11.05
CA THR A 32 -6.11 4.86 -9.81
C THR A 32 -7.19 4.59 -8.77
N THR A 33 -7.15 3.40 -8.19
CA THR A 33 -8.07 2.98 -7.12
C THR A 33 -7.27 2.56 -5.91
N PHE A 34 -7.56 3.17 -4.76
CA PHE A 34 -7.05 2.74 -3.46
C PHE A 34 -7.94 1.62 -2.92
N LYS A 35 -7.34 0.62 -2.28
CA LYS A 35 -8.04 -0.60 -1.82
C LYS A 35 -7.72 -0.87 -0.35
N GLN A 36 -8.66 -1.32 0.45
CA GLN A 36 -8.34 -1.82 1.81
C GLN A 36 -7.81 -3.25 1.82
N ASP A 37 -8.14 -4.05 0.80
CA ASP A 37 -7.56 -5.38 0.58
C ASP A 37 -6.86 -5.43 -0.78
N TRP A 38 -5.55 -5.72 -0.77
CA TRP A 38 -4.75 -5.83 -1.98
C TRP A 38 -5.06 -7.09 -2.80
N ARG A 39 -5.64 -8.13 -2.19
CA ARG A 39 -5.72 -9.49 -2.76
C ARG A 39 -6.64 -9.63 -3.97
N ARG A 40 -7.60 -8.74 -4.17
CA ARG A 40 -8.62 -8.83 -5.25
C ARG A 40 -8.51 -7.67 -6.20
N GLN A 41 -8.85 -7.81 -7.47
CA GLN A 41 -8.85 -6.66 -8.37
C GLN A 41 -9.90 -5.62 -7.94
N ALA A 42 -9.64 -4.34 -8.22
CA ALA A 42 -10.58 -3.28 -7.87
C ALA A 42 -11.98 -3.49 -8.51
N SER A 43 -12.04 -4.06 -9.71
CA SER A 43 -13.28 -4.41 -10.42
C SER A 43 -14.05 -5.59 -9.80
N GLU A 44 -13.40 -6.38 -8.96
CA GLU A 44 -13.95 -7.59 -8.32
C GLU A 44 -14.32 -7.35 -6.84
N LEU A 45 -13.87 -6.22 -6.29
CA LEU A 45 -14.27 -5.78 -4.97
C LEU A 45 -15.71 -5.24 -5.08
N PRO A 46 -16.65 -5.77 -4.30
CA PRO A 46 -18.02 -5.29 -4.36
C PRO A 46 -18.06 -3.82 -3.87
N ASN A 47 -19.02 -3.04 -4.35
CA ASN A 47 -19.09 -1.57 -4.13
C ASN A 47 -19.19 -1.16 -2.65
N ASP A 48 -19.42 -2.11 -1.75
CA ASP A 48 -19.45 -2.03 -0.29
C ASP A 48 -18.10 -2.37 0.38
N GLN A 49 -17.12 -2.84 -0.41
CA GLN A 49 -15.75 -3.03 0.02
C GLN A 49 -14.88 -1.92 -0.55
N GLN A 50 -14.84 -0.81 0.20
CA GLN A 50 -13.55 -0.26 0.63
C GLN A 50 -12.55 0.04 -0.51
N THR A 51 -13.06 0.54 -1.62
CA THR A 51 -12.28 1.08 -2.74
C THR A 51 -12.61 2.56 -2.91
N GLU A 52 -11.61 3.36 -3.24
CA GLU A 52 -11.81 4.77 -3.59
C GLU A 52 -11.05 5.11 -4.86
N SER A 53 -11.75 5.70 -5.82
CA SER A 53 -11.17 6.08 -7.11
C SER A 53 -10.70 7.52 -7.02
N LEU A 54 -9.44 7.74 -7.38
CA LEU A 54 -8.80 9.05 -7.25
C LEU A 54 -8.48 9.64 -8.61
N GLU A 55 -8.63 10.95 -8.69
CA GLU A 55 -8.27 11.71 -9.88
C GLU A 55 -6.75 11.86 -9.96
N LYS A 56 -6.23 11.80 -11.18
CA LYS A 56 -4.83 12.11 -11.44
C LYS A 56 -4.51 13.53 -10.98
N GLY A 57 -3.37 13.70 -10.32
CA GLY A 57 -2.95 14.96 -9.72
C GLY A 57 -3.38 15.15 -8.27
N SER A 58 -4.22 14.28 -7.71
CA SER A 58 -4.55 14.31 -6.28
C SER A 58 -3.30 14.12 -5.43
N GLU A 59 -3.18 14.90 -4.35
CA GLU A 59 -2.03 14.91 -3.44
C GLU A 59 -2.51 14.68 -2.00
N PHE A 60 -1.79 13.83 -1.27
CA PHE A 60 -2.16 13.45 0.11
C PHE A 60 -0.94 13.48 1.02
N SER A 61 -1.11 14.03 2.21
CA SER A 61 -0.10 13.97 3.27
C SER A 61 -0.04 12.57 3.85
N VAL A 62 1.16 11.99 3.90
CA VAL A 62 1.39 10.61 4.33
C VAL A 62 2.02 10.57 5.73
N LEU A 63 1.52 9.64 6.55
CA LEU A 63 2.06 9.31 7.87
C LEU A 63 3.10 8.18 7.80
N SER A 64 2.81 7.10 7.08
CA SER A 64 3.73 5.98 6.90
C SER A 64 3.49 5.24 5.58
N VAL A 65 4.54 4.57 5.09
CA VAL A 65 4.47 3.71 3.91
C VAL A 65 5.15 2.38 4.23
N GLU A 66 4.39 1.29 4.22
CA GLU A 66 4.97 -0.05 4.27
C GLU A 66 5.29 -0.52 2.85
N LEU A 67 6.58 -0.79 2.63
CA LEU A 67 7.10 -1.30 1.37
C LEU A 67 7.20 -2.82 1.45
N TYR A 68 6.67 -3.50 0.46
CA TYR A 68 6.72 -4.96 0.33
C TYR A 68 7.70 -5.40 -0.77
N GLU A 69 8.78 -4.65 -0.95
CA GLU A 69 9.80 -4.97 -1.94
C GLU A 69 10.37 -6.37 -1.66
N ASN A 70 10.28 -7.25 -2.65
CA ASN A 70 10.66 -8.66 -2.56
C ASN A 70 9.69 -9.58 -1.79
N ASN A 71 8.46 -9.14 -1.53
CA ASN A 71 7.41 -10.02 -1.00
C ASN A 71 6.73 -10.79 -2.15
N ASP A 72 6.92 -12.11 -2.17
CA ASP A 72 6.35 -12.99 -3.21
C ASP A 72 4.96 -13.55 -2.85
N GLN A 73 4.32 -13.02 -1.78
CA GLN A 73 2.95 -13.36 -1.45
C GLN A 73 2.03 -12.97 -2.59
N ARG A 74 1.28 -13.98 -3.05
CA ARG A 74 0.32 -13.86 -4.13
C ARG A 74 -1.08 -14.14 -3.60
N SER A 75 -2.08 -13.44 -4.10
CA SER A 75 -3.47 -13.79 -3.84
C SER A 75 -3.95 -14.92 -4.74
N ASP A 76 -5.10 -15.50 -4.40
CA ASP A 76 -5.78 -16.47 -5.27
C ASP A 76 -6.15 -15.85 -6.63
N GLU A 77 -6.42 -14.53 -6.64
CA GLU A 77 -6.73 -13.72 -7.83
C GLU A 77 -5.48 -13.18 -8.56
N SER A 78 -4.32 -13.77 -8.30
CA SER A 78 -3.06 -13.50 -9.00
C SER A 78 -2.39 -12.14 -8.79
N GLU A 79 -2.85 -11.33 -7.83
CA GLU A 79 -2.17 -10.10 -7.43
C GLU A 79 -0.91 -10.43 -6.61
N TYR A 80 0.15 -9.62 -6.72
CA TYR A 80 1.33 -9.74 -5.87
C TYR A 80 1.40 -8.59 -4.87
N LEU A 81 1.64 -8.90 -3.59
CA LEU A 81 1.75 -7.88 -2.55
C LEU A 81 2.89 -6.89 -2.82
N ARG A 82 4.01 -7.34 -3.41
CA ARG A 82 5.14 -6.48 -3.81
C ARG A 82 4.80 -5.39 -4.83
N ASP A 83 3.65 -5.47 -5.50
CA ASP A 83 3.20 -4.45 -6.46
C ASP A 83 2.46 -3.30 -5.78
N TYR A 84 2.15 -3.45 -4.50
CA TYR A 84 1.46 -2.46 -3.70
C TYR A 84 2.36 -1.84 -2.64
N TRP A 85 2.04 -0.61 -2.28
CA TRP A 85 2.44 0.00 -1.02
C TRP A 85 1.23 0.03 -0.10
N LYS A 86 1.43 -0.20 1.20
CA LYS A 86 0.40 0.10 2.19
C LYS A 86 0.71 1.46 2.81
N VAL A 87 -0.16 2.41 2.54
CA VAL A 87 0.02 3.82 2.89
C VAL A 87 -0.95 4.19 3.98
N THR A 88 -0.47 4.79 5.07
CA THR A 88 -1.31 5.44 6.07
C THR A 88 -1.22 6.93 5.88
N PHE A 89 -2.34 7.59 5.63
CA PHE A 89 -2.43 9.04 5.43
C PHE A 89 -2.52 9.79 6.77
N ASN A 90 -2.15 11.07 6.79
CA ASN A 90 -2.37 11.92 7.95
C ASN A 90 -3.88 12.17 8.16
N ASP A 91 -4.57 12.50 7.07
CA ASP A 91 -6.01 12.71 7.06
C ASP A 91 -6.72 11.49 6.44
N PRO A 92 -7.75 10.94 7.10
CA PRO A 92 -8.55 9.85 6.52
C PRO A 92 -9.20 10.28 5.20
N ILE A 93 -9.10 9.43 4.18
CA ILE A 93 -9.72 9.64 2.87
C ILE A 93 -11.21 9.30 2.98
N PRO A 94 -12.13 10.26 2.70
CA PRO A 94 -13.56 9.99 2.67
C PRO A 94 -13.87 8.89 1.65
N THR A 95 -14.73 7.94 2.04
CA THR A 95 -15.18 6.90 1.13
C THR A 95 -16.59 7.19 0.66
N LYS A 96 -16.95 6.71 -0.53
CA LYS A 96 -18.35 6.73 -1.03
C LYS A 96 -19.35 6.06 -0.08
N GLN A 97 -18.88 5.22 0.84
CA GLN A 97 -19.67 4.49 1.83
C GLN A 97 -19.86 5.26 3.15
N GLY A 98 -19.23 6.43 3.30
CA GLY A 98 -19.43 7.34 4.42
C GLY A 98 -18.44 7.21 5.57
N GLU A 99 -17.67 6.12 5.67
CA GLU A 99 -16.61 6.00 6.67
C GLU A 99 -15.26 6.34 6.06
N ALA A 100 -14.64 7.44 6.51
CA ALA A 100 -13.31 7.80 6.04
C ALA A 100 -12.28 6.80 6.54
N LYS A 101 -11.35 6.39 5.67
CA LYS A 101 -10.31 5.40 5.99
C LYS A 101 -8.93 6.00 5.82
N GLN A 102 -8.04 5.65 6.75
CA GLN A 102 -6.71 6.23 6.81
C GLN A 102 -5.64 5.38 6.13
N THR A 103 -5.80 4.05 6.11
CA THR A 103 -4.78 3.13 5.58
C THR A 103 -5.27 2.46 4.33
N TRP A 104 -4.47 2.45 3.27
CA TRP A 104 -4.85 1.92 1.96
C TRP A 104 -3.70 1.18 1.29
N PHE A 105 -4.02 0.14 0.52
CA PHE A 105 -3.13 -0.43 -0.47
C PHE A 105 -3.26 0.35 -1.77
N VAL A 106 -2.11 0.83 -2.28
CA VAL A 106 -2.01 1.62 -3.49
C VAL A 106 -1.07 0.92 -4.46
N TYR A 107 -1.43 0.88 -5.74
CA TYR A 107 -0.57 0.27 -6.76
C TYR A 107 0.62 1.19 -7.02
N LYS A 108 1.85 0.72 -6.74
CA LYS A 108 3.02 1.60 -6.62
C LYS A 108 3.41 2.32 -7.91
N THR A 109 3.02 1.80 -9.08
CA THR A 109 3.30 2.44 -10.38
C THR A 109 2.30 3.54 -10.75
N HIS A 110 1.25 3.72 -9.94
CA HIS A 110 0.21 4.74 -10.14
C HIS A 110 0.42 5.99 -9.29
N VAL A 111 1.41 5.97 -8.41
CA VAL A 111 1.66 7.01 -7.42
C VAL A 111 3.13 7.36 -7.37
N GLU A 112 3.42 8.60 -7.00
CA GLU A 112 4.76 9.07 -6.67
C GLU A 112 4.78 9.56 -5.22
N LEU A 113 5.86 9.26 -4.50
CA LEU A 113 6.07 9.72 -3.13
C LEU A 113 7.14 10.80 -3.11
N PHE A 114 6.77 12.01 -2.72
CA PHE A 114 7.64 13.17 -2.57
C PHE A 114 8.03 13.38 -1.11
N GLY A 115 9.23 13.90 -0.86
CA GLY A 115 9.71 14.20 0.49
C GLY A 115 10.16 12.98 1.30
N TYR A 116 10.07 11.78 0.73
CA TYR A 116 10.66 10.58 1.31
C TYR A 116 12.18 10.59 1.17
N ARG A 117 12.87 10.60 2.31
CA ARG A 117 14.31 10.35 2.39
C ARG A 117 14.51 8.98 3.05
N PRO A 118 14.73 7.91 2.28
CA PRO A 118 15.18 6.66 2.87
C PRO A 118 16.58 6.88 3.46
N GLY A 119 16.69 6.84 4.78
CA GLY A 119 17.98 6.74 5.47
C GLY A 119 18.56 8.02 6.08
N ASP A 120 17.79 8.84 6.80
CA ASP A 120 18.39 9.57 7.93
C ASP A 120 18.63 8.56 9.08
N GLU A 121 19.49 7.59 8.81
CA GLU A 121 20.21 6.83 9.84
C GLU A 121 21.12 7.85 10.51
N THR A 122 20.69 8.36 11.67
CA THR A 122 21.54 9.17 12.53
C THR A 122 22.65 8.26 13.04
N THR A 123 23.75 8.20 12.30
CA THR A 123 25.02 7.74 12.83
C THR A 123 25.49 8.82 13.82
N ASP A 124 25.29 8.58 15.11
CA ASP A 124 26.05 9.24 16.18
C ASP A 124 27.27 8.36 16.52
#